data_AF-A0A963LEJ2-F1
#
_entry.id   AF-A0A963LEJ2-F1
#
_cell.length_a   1.000
_cell.length_b   1.000
_cell.length_c   1.000
_cell.angle_alpha   90.00
_cell.angle_beta   90.00
_cell.angle_gamma   90.00
#
_symmetry.space_group_name_H-M   'P 1'
#
loop_
_entity.id
_entity.type
_entity.pdbx_description
1 polymer ?
#
loop_
_entity_poly.entity_id
_entity_poly.type
_entity_poly.pdbx_seq_one_letter_code
_entity_poly.pdbx_strand_id
1 'polypeptide(L)'
;GTSVLRDFVELPSQIFEHWLEQPDVLQRHARHYQTGEPIPQELVARLLRARRFNQGYETVRYAASALVDMAAHARTDGAPEDVCAFEQAELERIGAPPEIGLNHRLVHFQHLFSGSSYAAGYYVYLWAEVLDADGFDAFVEAGDPFDPAIAERLKRFIYASGDSIAPAAAFRAFRGREPTVDAMLRQRGLVATSED
;
A
#
# COMPACT_ATOMS: atom_id res chain seq x y z
N GLY A 1 -11.69 -12.24 -13.17
CA GLY A 1 -11.77 -10.77 -12.96
C GLY A 1 -11.46 -10.47 -11.51
N THR A 2 -11.96 -9.37 -10.97
CA THR A 2 -11.66 -8.89 -9.60
C THR A 2 -12.41 -9.62 -8.47
N SER A 3 -13.09 -10.71 -8.77
CA SER A 3 -13.79 -11.56 -7.77
C SER A 3 -12.79 -12.45 -7.01
N VAL A 4 -11.85 -11.84 -6.30
CA VAL A 4 -10.79 -12.49 -5.51
C VAL A 4 -10.92 -12.11 -4.02
N LEU A 5 -10.09 -12.70 -3.16
CA LEU A 5 -10.02 -12.30 -1.75
C LEU A 5 -9.73 -10.80 -1.59
N ARG A 6 -10.32 -10.18 -0.56
CA ARG A 6 -10.21 -8.73 -0.31
C ARG A 6 -8.77 -8.29 -0.08
N ASP A 7 -7.95 -9.15 0.50
CA ASP A 7 -6.52 -8.94 0.75
C ASP A 7 -5.60 -9.20 -0.44
N PHE A 8 -6.18 -9.61 -1.57
CA PHE A 8 -5.49 -9.76 -2.83
C PHE A 8 -6.00 -8.80 -3.91
N VAL A 9 -7.23 -8.28 -3.78
CA VAL A 9 -7.86 -7.46 -4.82
C VAL A 9 -7.14 -6.14 -5.08
N GLU A 10 -6.41 -5.62 -4.10
CA GLU A 10 -5.65 -4.36 -4.20
C GLU A 10 -4.26 -4.55 -4.82
N LEU A 11 -3.70 -5.76 -4.83
CA LEU A 11 -2.37 -6.01 -5.41
C LEU A 11 -2.28 -5.57 -6.89
N PRO A 12 -3.21 -5.95 -7.79
CA PRO A 12 -3.12 -5.57 -9.20
C PRO A 12 -3.15 -4.05 -9.46
N SER A 13 -3.87 -3.28 -8.63
CA SER A 13 -3.92 -1.83 -8.72
C SER A 13 -2.64 -1.20 -8.18
N GLN A 14 -2.27 -1.52 -6.93
CA GLN A 14 -1.13 -0.87 -6.28
C GLN A 14 0.19 -1.18 -6.98
N ILE A 15 0.38 -2.43 -7.46
CA ILE A 15 1.60 -2.77 -8.21
C ILE A 15 1.74 -1.87 -9.45
N PHE A 16 0.62 -1.56 -10.12
CA PHE A 16 0.61 -0.74 -11.32
C PHE A 16 0.99 0.72 -11.05
N GLU A 17 0.80 1.21 -9.82
CA GLU A 17 1.17 2.57 -9.41
C GLU A 17 2.69 2.81 -9.48
N HIS A 18 3.51 1.77 -9.28
CA HIS A 18 4.97 1.88 -9.42
C HIS A 18 5.41 2.33 -10.81
N TRP A 19 4.64 2.06 -11.87
CA TRP A 19 4.96 2.50 -13.23
C TRP A 19 4.75 3.99 -13.45
N LEU A 20 3.78 4.60 -12.78
CA LEU A 20 3.55 6.06 -12.85
C LEU A 20 4.81 6.85 -12.50
N GLU A 21 5.63 6.22 -11.70
CA GLU A 21 6.75 6.78 -10.97
C GLU A 21 8.11 6.48 -11.61
N GLN A 22 8.13 5.71 -12.72
CA GLN A 22 9.35 5.45 -13.47
C GLN A 22 9.77 6.68 -14.26
N PRO A 23 11.08 7.06 -14.29
CA PRO A 23 11.55 8.26 -14.98
C PRO A 23 11.07 8.37 -16.43
N ASP A 24 11.17 7.26 -17.19
CA ASP A 24 10.76 7.22 -18.59
C ASP A 24 9.24 7.36 -18.77
N VAL A 25 8.46 6.90 -17.79
CA VAL A 25 6.99 7.06 -17.80
C VAL A 25 6.63 8.50 -17.42
N LEU A 26 7.22 9.06 -16.37
CA LEU A 26 7.06 10.45 -15.95
C LEU A 26 7.36 11.41 -17.10
N GLN A 27 8.50 11.26 -17.77
CA GLN A 27 8.87 12.12 -18.90
C GLN A 27 7.88 12.06 -20.07
N ARG A 28 7.14 10.96 -20.25
CA ARG A 28 6.15 10.82 -21.33
C ARG A 28 4.86 11.55 -21.03
N HIS A 29 4.35 11.45 -19.80
CA HIS A 29 3.02 11.95 -19.43
C HIS A 29 3.03 13.28 -18.66
N ALA A 30 4.04 13.53 -17.83
CA ALA A 30 4.13 14.77 -17.06
C ALA A 30 4.62 15.91 -17.96
N ARG A 31 3.67 16.67 -18.50
CA ARG A 31 3.92 17.77 -19.44
C ARG A 31 3.34 19.08 -18.92
N HIS A 32 4.03 20.17 -19.21
CA HIS A 32 3.54 21.51 -18.89
C HIS A 32 2.23 21.80 -19.64
N TYR A 33 1.19 22.21 -18.93
CA TYR A 33 -0.16 22.28 -19.49
C TYR A 33 -0.33 23.31 -20.64
N GLN A 34 0.54 24.33 -20.71
CA GLN A 34 0.50 25.34 -21.77
C GLN A 34 1.47 25.04 -22.92
N THR A 35 2.67 24.55 -22.59
CA THR A 35 3.76 24.42 -23.58
C THR A 35 3.91 22.99 -24.10
N GLY A 36 3.34 21.99 -23.42
CA GLY A 36 3.50 20.58 -23.75
C GLY A 36 4.89 20.01 -23.48
N GLU A 37 5.82 20.83 -22.97
CA GLU A 37 7.19 20.43 -22.66
C GLU A 37 7.21 19.39 -21.54
N PRO A 38 8.07 18.35 -21.62
CA PRO A 38 8.16 17.33 -20.60
C PRO A 38 8.74 17.89 -19.29
N ILE A 39 8.41 17.24 -18.17
CA ILE A 39 9.01 17.53 -16.87
C ILE A 39 10.56 17.51 -16.96
N PRO A 40 11.25 18.56 -16.48
CA PRO A 40 12.71 18.57 -16.45
C PRO A 40 13.29 17.43 -15.61
N GLN A 41 14.39 16.83 -16.09
CA GLN A 41 15.04 15.70 -15.41
C GLN A 41 15.47 16.03 -13.98
N GLU A 42 15.87 17.27 -13.72
CA GLU A 42 16.21 17.72 -12.38
C GLU A 42 15.01 17.66 -11.42
N LEU A 43 13.81 18.00 -11.88
CA LEU A 43 12.59 17.89 -11.08
C LEU A 43 12.20 16.43 -10.85
N VAL A 44 12.35 15.56 -11.86
CA VAL A 44 12.17 14.11 -11.67
C VAL A 44 13.10 13.60 -10.58
N ALA A 45 14.39 13.92 -10.64
CA ALA A 45 15.35 13.50 -9.61
C ALA A 45 15.00 14.02 -8.21
N ARG A 46 14.47 15.25 -8.10
CA ARG A 46 13.98 15.81 -6.83
C ARG A 46 12.75 15.08 -6.30
N LEU A 47 11.78 14.75 -7.16
CA LEU A 47 10.59 13.98 -6.79
C LEU A 47 10.99 12.59 -6.25
N LEU A 48 11.89 11.89 -6.95
CA LEU A 48 12.36 10.57 -6.53
C LEU A 48 13.06 10.62 -5.17
N ARG A 49 13.90 11.64 -4.91
CA ARG A 49 14.53 11.84 -3.58
C ARG A 49 13.51 12.17 -2.49
N ALA A 50 12.44 12.85 -2.83
CA ALA A 50 11.40 13.25 -1.89
C ALA A 50 10.39 12.13 -1.57
N ARG A 51 10.48 10.94 -2.19
CA ARG A 51 9.52 9.84 -1.98
C ARG A 51 9.35 9.39 -0.52
N ARG A 52 10.43 9.49 0.26
CA ARG A 52 10.40 9.15 1.69
C ARG A 52 9.90 10.29 2.58
N PHE A 53 9.71 11.49 2.02
CA PHE A 53 9.15 12.60 2.75
C PHE A 53 7.76 12.23 3.28
N ASN A 54 7.50 12.57 4.54
CA ASN A 54 6.25 12.29 5.24
C ASN A 54 5.90 10.82 5.47
N GLN A 55 6.74 9.85 5.10
CA GLN A 55 6.44 8.43 5.30
C GLN A 55 6.21 8.06 6.77
N GLY A 56 6.90 8.70 7.71
CA GLY A 56 6.62 8.50 9.15
C GLY A 56 5.19 8.87 9.53
N TYR A 57 4.70 10.04 9.07
CA TYR A 57 3.33 10.47 9.32
C TYR A 57 2.32 9.54 8.65
N GLU A 58 2.48 9.25 7.35
CA GLU A 58 1.54 8.41 6.60
C GLU A 58 1.48 6.98 7.14
N THR A 59 2.64 6.39 7.45
CA THR A 59 2.72 5.04 8.02
C THR A 59 2.03 4.96 9.37
N VAL A 60 2.33 5.89 10.28
CA VAL A 60 1.75 5.88 11.63
C VAL A 60 0.24 6.14 11.58
N ARG A 61 -0.20 7.14 10.81
CA ARG A 61 -1.61 7.49 10.67
C ARG A 61 -2.44 6.32 10.15
N TYR A 62 -1.92 5.62 9.15
CA TYR A 62 -2.59 4.45 8.59
C TYR A 62 -2.56 3.24 9.54
N ALA A 63 -1.39 2.92 10.11
CA ALA A 63 -1.25 1.81 11.04
C ALA A 63 -2.14 1.98 12.28
N ALA A 64 -2.22 3.20 12.82
CA ALA A 64 -3.15 3.54 13.89
C ALA A 64 -4.61 3.29 13.47
N SER A 65 -5.02 3.69 12.25
CA SER A 65 -6.38 3.41 11.75
C SER A 65 -6.69 1.92 11.65
N ALA A 66 -5.74 1.11 11.17
CA ALA A 66 -5.91 -0.33 11.09
C ALA A 66 -5.97 -0.99 12.48
N LEU A 67 -5.14 -0.54 13.42
CA LEU A 67 -5.14 -1.06 14.79
C LEU A 67 -6.43 -0.70 15.55
N VAL A 68 -6.91 0.54 15.41
CA VAL A 68 -8.17 0.98 16.02
C VAL A 68 -9.37 0.24 15.42
N ASP A 69 -9.37 -0.01 14.11
CA ASP A 69 -10.37 -0.87 13.44
C ASP A 69 -10.42 -2.27 14.07
N MET A 70 -9.27 -2.94 14.18
CA MET A 70 -9.18 -4.26 14.78
C MET A 70 -9.64 -4.26 16.25
N ALA A 71 -9.25 -3.24 17.02
CA ALA A 71 -9.67 -3.10 18.41
C ALA A 71 -11.19 -2.91 18.53
N ALA A 72 -11.80 -2.08 17.67
CA ALA A 72 -13.24 -1.85 17.67
C ALA A 72 -14.03 -3.14 17.37
N HIS A 73 -13.57 -3.94 16.39
CA HIS A 73 -14.26 -5.16 15.97
C HIS A 73 -13.91 -6.41 16.77
N ALA A 74 -12.85 -6.38 17.59
CA ALA A 74 -12.51 -7.46 18.53
C ALA A 74 -13.33 -7.42 19.83
N ARG A 75 -14.11 -6.35 20.05
CA ARG A 75 -14.96 -6.18 21.24
C ARG A 75 -16.05 -7.24 21.31
N THR A 76 -16.25 -7.79 22.50
CA THR A 76 -17.30 -8.78 22.81
C THR A 76 -18.38 -8.23 23.73
N ASP A 77 -18.15 -7.06 24.32
CA ASP A 77 -19.04 -6.30 25.20
C ASP A 77 -19.97 -5.33 24.43
N GLY A 78 -19.97 -5.39 23.10
CA GLY A 78 -20.81 -4.57 22.24
C GLY A 78 -20.16 -3.23 21.83
N ALA A 79 -20.94 -2.37 21.17
CA ALA A 79 -20.47 -1.06 20.73
C ALA A 79 -20.13 -0.16 21.95
N PRO A 80 -19.07 0.65 21.88
CA PRO A 80 -18.76 1.59 22.96
C PRO A 80 -19.89 2.63 23.12
N GLU A 81 -20.19 3.00 24.37
CA GLU A 81 -21.18 4.05 24.66
C GLU A 81 -20.75 5.41 24.09
N ASP A 82 -19.45 5.72 24.18
CA ASP A 82 -18.82 6.89 23.57
C ASP A 82 -17.68 6.44 22.64
N VAL A 83 -17.94 6.52 21.34
CA VAL A 83 -17.00 6.15 20.27
C VAL A 83 -15.75 7.04 20.27
N CYS A 84 -15.89 8.33 20.62
CA CYS A 84 -14.77 9.26 20.65
C CYS A 84 -13.86 8.99 21.85
N ALA A 85 -14.44 8.68 23.01
CA ALA A 85 -13.67 8.30 24.20
C ALA A 85 -12.94 6.97 23.99
N PHE A 86 -13.60 5.99 23.36
CA PHE A 86 -12.96 4.73 22.96
C PHE A 86 -11.77 4.97 22.02
N GLU A 87 -11.95 5.78 20.99
CA GLU A 87 -10.90 6.11 20.02
C GLU A 87 -9.69 6.78 20.68
N GLN A 88 -9.91 7.73 21.59
CA GLN A 88 -8.83 8.39 22.33
C GLN A 88 -8.06 7.40 23.22
N ALA A 89 -8.78 6.58 24.00
CA ALA A 89 -8.18 5.58 24.86
C ALA A 89 -7.36 4.55 24.06
N GLU A 90 -7.86 4.14 22.89
CA GLU A 90 -7.15 3.19 22.04
C GLU A 90 -5.89 3.80 21.40
N LEU A 91 -5.94 5.06 20.95
CA LEU A 91 -4.78 5.80 20.46
C LEU A 91 -3.69 5.94 21.53
N GLU A 92 -4.08 6.25 22.77
CA GLU A 92 -3.17 6.28 23.92
C GLU A 92 -2.57 4.90 24.20
N ARG A 93 -3.39 3.85 24.20
CA ARG A 93 -2.96 2.46 24.44
C ARG A 93 -1.92 1.98 23.44
N ILE A 94 -2.06 2.32 22.16
CA ILE A 94 -1.09 1.95 21.11
C ILE A 94 0.11 2.91 21.02
N GLY A 95 0.16 3.95 21.86
CA GLY A 95 1.25 4.92 21.86
C GLY A 95 1.29 5.79 20.60
N ALA A 96 0.13 6.05 19.97
CA ALA A 96 0.05 6.90 18.79
C ALA A 96 0.43 8.35 19.14
N PRO A 97 1.34 8.99 18.38
CA PRO A 97 1.66 10.41 18.58
C PRO A 97 0.42 11.29 18.41
N PRO A 98 0.18 12.25 19.33
CA PRO A 98 -1.04 13.05 19.34
C PRO A 98 -1.19 13.93 18.09
N GLU A 99 -0.09 14.27 17.41
CA GLU A 99 -0.07 15.10 16.21
C GLU A 99 -0.54 14.37 14.94
N ILE A 100 -0.60 13.03 14.96
CA ILE A 100 -0.85 12.22 13.75
C ILE A 100 -2.30 11.74 13.68
N GLY A 101 -2.81 11.18 14.78
CA GLY A 101 -4.18 10.66 14.85
C GLY A 101 -4.47 9.54 13.83
N LEU A 102 -5.69 9.55 13.29
CA LEU A 102 -6.21 8.54 12.34
C LEU A 102 -6.42 9.15 10.95
N ASN A 103 -6.38 8.30 9.92
CA ASN A 103 -6.75 8.70 8.56
C ASN A 103 -8.22 9.15 8.47
N HIS A 104 -9.09 8.42 9.17
CA HIS A 104 -10.48 8.78 9.39
C HIS A 104 -10.82 8.55 10.87
N ARG A 105 -11.49 9.51 11.52
CA ARG A 105 -12.06 9.30 12.85
C ARG A 105 -13.25 8.35 12.77
N LEU A 106 -13.47 7.54 13.79
CA LEU A 106 -14.48 6.48 13.83
C LEU A 106 -15.88 6.99 13.47
N VAL A 107 -16.27 8.17 13.97
CA VAL A 107 -17.60 8.77 13.72
C VAL A 107 -17.92 9.02 12.23
N HIS A 108 -16.90 9.06 11.37
CA HIS A 108 -17.05 9.26 9.93
C HIS A 108 -16.23 8.26 9.11
N PHE A 109 -15.85 7.11 9.70
CA PHE A 109 -15.02 6.12 9.04
C PHE A 109 -15.86 5.21 8.13
N GLN A 110 -16.23 5.74 6.95
CA GLN A 110 -17.13 5.04 6.03
C GLN A 110 -16.64 3.65 5.63
N HIS A 111 -15.34 3.45 5.41
CA HIS A 111 -14.80 2.12 5.08
C HIS A 111 -15.25 1.03 6.08
N LEU A 112 -15.29 1.36 7.38
CA LEU A 112 -15.66 0.43 8.44
C LEU A 112 -17.19 0.33 8.62
N PHE A 113 -17.89 1.45 8.47
CA PHE A 113 -19.26 1.59 8.98
C PHE A 113 -20.34 1.85 7.92
N SER A 114 -19.99 2.13 6.66
CA SER A 114 -20.99 2.24 5.58
C SER A 114 -21.36 0.88 4.95
N GLY A 115 -20.72 -0.20 5.40
CA GLY A 115 -20.93 -1.58 4.97
C GLY A 115 -19.90 -2.50 5.63
N SER A 116 -20.01 -3.81 5.42
CA SER A 116 -19.08 -4.79 6.03
C SER A 116 -17.78 -4.99 5.26
N SER A 117 -17.55 -4.27 4.17
CA SER A 117 -16.48 -4.54 3.20
C SER A 117 -15.06 -4.43 3.78
N TYR A 118 -14.85 -3.51 4.73
CA TYR A 118 -13.55 -3.29 5.40
C TYR A 118 -13.66 -3.29 6.93
N ALA A 119 -14.81 -3.65 7.50
CA ALA A 119 -14.96 -3.84 8.93
C ALA A 119 -14.04 -4.98 9.40
N ALA A 120 -13.19 -4.73 10.41
CA ALA A 120 -12.12 -5.65 10.82
C ALA A 120 -11.14 -6.01 9.68
N GLY A 121 -10.95 -5.10 8.73
CA GLY A 121 -10.26 -5.36 7.49
C GLY A 121 -9.50 -4.15 6.95
N TYR A 122 -9.41 -3.04 7.70
CA TYR A 122 -8.71 -1.86 7.20
C TYR A 122 -7.20 -2.09 7.08
N TYR A 123 -6.62 -3.08 7.77
CA TYR A 123 -5.22 -3.49 7.63
C TYR A 123 -4.86 -3.97 6.21
N VAL A 124 -5.87 -4.24 5.38
CA VAL A 124 -5.72 -4.85 4.07
C VAL A 124 -4.87 -4.03 3.10
N TYR A 125 -4.83 -2.70 3.20
CA TYR A 125 -3.97 -1.92 2.30
C TYR A 125 -2.49 -2.10 2.63
N LEU A 126 -2.07 -2.11 3.91
CA LEU A 126 -0.68 -2.45 4.26
C LEU A 126 -0.34 -3.91 3.93
N TRP A 127 -1.32 -4.82 4.03
CA TRP A 127 -1.13 -6.21 3.62
C TRP A 127 -0.90 -6.32 2.11
N ALA A 128 -1.72 -5.63 1.31
CA ALA A 128 -1.56 -5.57 -0.14
C ALA A 128 -0.24 -4.90 -0.54
N GLU A 129 0.20 -3.91 0.23
CA GLU A 129 1.46 -3.19 -0.04
C GLU A 129 2.72 -4.06 0.19
N VAL A 130 2.62 -5.10 1.02
CA VAL A 130 3.69 -6.10 1.07
C VAL A 130 3.79 -6.85 -0.27
N LEU A 131 2.64 -7.22 -0.83
CA LEU A 131 2.59 -7.98 -2.08
C LEU A 131 3.00 -7.10 -3.27
N ASP A 132 2.55 -5.85 -3.31
CA ASP A 132 2.82 -4.97 -4.44
C ASP A 132 4.29 -4.56 -4.51
N ALA A 133 4.88 -4.17 -3.37
CA ALA A 133 6.24 -3.72 -3.28
C ALA A 133 7.18 -4.87 -3.61
N ASP A 134 6.93 -6.06 -3.04
CA ASP A 134 7.72 -7.26 -3.32
C ASP A 134 7.52 -7.75 -4.77
N GLY A 135 6.32 -7.58 -5.31
CA GLY A 135 5.99 -7.91 -6.69
C GLY A 135 6.72 -7.01 -7.68
N PHE A 136 6.75 -5.70 -7.43
CA PHE A 136 7.48 -4.75 -8.25
C PHE A 136 9.00 -4.88 -8.07
N ASP A 137 9.47 -5.27 -6.89
CA ASP A 137 10.89 -5.54 -6.61
C ASP A 137 11.46 -6.61 -7.55
N ALA A 138 10.63 -7.52 -8.11
CA ALA A 138 11.07 -8.44 -9.16
C ALA A 138 11.60 -7.71 -10.40
N PHE A 139 10.96 -6.63 -10.82
CA PHE A 139 11.42 -5.81 -11.94
C PHE A 139 12.67 -4.99 -11.58
N VAL A 140 12.75 -4.52 -10.32
CA VAL A 140 13.95 -3.85 -9.80
C VAL A 140 15.15 -4.80 -9.79
N GLU A 141 14.98 -6.05 -9.35
CA GLU A 141 16.00 -7.11 -9.37
C GLU A 141 16.49 -7.43 -10.79
N ALA A 142 15.60 -7.36 -11.78
CA ALA A 142 15.96 -7.54 -13.19
C ALA A 142 16.66 -6.31 -13.81
N GLY A 143 16.58 -5.15 -13.15
CA GLY A 143 17.13 -3.90 -13.66
C GLY A 143 16.32 -3.27 -14.81
N ASP A 144 15.12 -3.78 -15.09
CA ASP A 144 14.23 -3.29 -16.14
C ASP A 144 12.76 -3.29 -15.66
N PRO A 145 12.13 -2.12 -15.46
CA PRO A 145 10.71 -2.00 -15.13
C PRO A 145 9.76 -2.54 -16.21
N PHE A 146 10.28 -2.90 -17.39
CA PHE A 146 9.54 -3.46 -18.52
C PHE A 146 10.02 -4.86 -18.93
N ASP A 147 10.74 -5.59 -18.08
CA ASP A 147 11.21 -6.94 -18.40
C ASP A 147 10.06 -7.83 -18.91
N PRO A 148 10.15 -8.35 -20.16
CA PRO A 148 9.04 -9.04 -20.79
C PRO A 148 8.73 -10.39 -20.15
N ALA A 149 9.73 -11.07 -19.57
CA ALA A 149 9.52 -12.36 -18.93
C ALA A 149 8.80 -12.19 -17.59
N ILE A 150 9.16 -11.17 -16.80
CA ILE A 150 8.47 -10.83 -15.56
C ILE A 150 7.05 -10.33 -15.86
N ALA A 151 6.88 -9.45 -16.85
CA ALA A 151 5.58 -8.95 -17.26
C ALA A 151 4.63 -10.07 -17.70
N GLU A 152 5.12 -11.07 -18.45
CA GLU A 152 4.31 -12.22 -18.85
C GLU A 152 3.91 -13.09 -17.65
N ARG A 153 4.81 -13.30 -16.68
CA ARG A 153 4.46 -13.99 -15.42
C ARG A 153 3.42 -13.21 -14.62
N LEU A 154 3.60 -11.90 -14.47
CA LEU A 154 2.67 -11.02 -13.76
C LEU A 154 1.28 -11.08 -14.40
N LYS A 155 1.21 -10.92 -15.73
CA LYS A 155 -0.02 -11.05 -16.50
C LYS A 155 -0.68 -12.40 -16.29
N ARG A 156 0.06 -13.50 -16.46
CA ARG A 156 -0.48 -14.85 -16.41
C ARG A 156 -1.02 -15.22 -15.04
N PHE A 157 -0.26 -14.93 -13.98
CA PHE A 157 -0.56 -15.45 -12.65
C PHE A 157 -1.32 -14.46 -11.76
N ILE A 158 -1.24 -13.16 -12.02
CA ILE A 158 -1.95 -12.14 -11.21
C ILE A 158 -3.15 -11.59 -11.99
N TYR A 159 -2.95 -11.00 -13.18
CA TYR A 159 -4.03 -10.32 -13.89
C TYR A 159 -5.03 -11.26 -14.58
N ALA A 160 -4.56 -12.39 -15.13
CA ALA A 160 -5.39 -13.30 -15.93
C ALA A 160 -6.02 -14.44 -15.12
N SER A 161 -5.52 -14.71 -13.91
CA SER A 161 -5.94 -15.86 -13.10
C SER A 161 -7.28 -15.64 -12.39
N GLY A 162 -7.61 -14.41 -12.00
CA GLY A 162 -8.74 -14.16 -11.10
C GLY A 162 -8.67 -15.09 -9.88
N ASP A 163 -9.79 -15.71 -9.51
CA ASP A 163 -9.85 -16.65 -8.39
C ASP A 163 -9.69 -18.13 -8.81
N SER A 164 -9.19 -18.39 -10.02
CA SER A 164 -8.96 -19.77 -10.50
C SER A 164 -7.73 -20.44 -9.87
N ILE A 165 -6.87 -19.64 -9.24
CA ILE A 165 -5.67 -20.07 -8.51
C ILE A 165 -5.71 -19.38 -7.16
N ALA A 166 -5.43 -20.11 -6.08
CA ALA A 166 -5.36 -19.51 -4.75
C ALA A 166 -4.35 -18.34 -4.73
N PRO A 167 -4.67 -17.18 -4.15
CA PRO A 167 -3.83 -15.97 -4.16
C PRO A 167 -2.35 -16.19 -3.81
N ALA A 168 -2.06 -16.94 -2.75
CA ALA A 168 -0.69 -17.25 -2.36
C ALA A 168 0.05 -18.08 -3.42
N ALA A 169 -0.63 -19.04 -4.05
CA ALA A 169 -0.06 -19.85 -5.12
C ALA A 169 0.15 -19.03 -6.40
N ALA A 170 -0.78 -18.13 -6.72
CA ALA A 170 -0.67 -17.17 -7.81
C ALA A 170 0.55 -16.24 -7.62
N PHE A 171 0.70 -15.66 -6.43
CA PHE A 171 1.84 -14.82 -6.09
C PHE A 171 3.16 -15.61 -6.19
N ARG A 172 3.25 -16.80 -5.60
CA ARG A 172 4.44 -17.65 -5.68
C ARG A 172 4.81 -18.03 -7.12
N ALA A 173 3.82 -18.32 -7.96
CA ALA A 173 4.05 -18.64 -9.36
C ALA A 173 4.57 -17.43 -10.17
N PHE A 174 4.12 -16.22 -9.83
CA PHE A 174 4.64 -14.98 -10.40
C PHE A 174 6.06 -14.66 -9.90
N ARG A 175 6.23 -14.62 -8.58
CA ARG A 175 7.43 -14.11 -7.89
C ARG A 175 8.57 -15.14 -7.83
N GLY A 176 8.24 -16.42 -7.87
CA GLY A 176 9.16 -17.54 -7.68
C GLY A 176 9.42 -17.90 -6.21
N ARG A 177 8.88 -17.12 -5.28
CA ARG A 177 9.00 -17.30 -3.82
C ARG A 177 7.78 -16.71 -3.11
N GLU A 178 7.69 -16.96 -1.80
CA GLU A 178 6.72 -16.26 -0.94
C GLU A 178 7.01 -14.75 -0.87
N PRO A 179 5.97 -13.93 -0.61
CA PRO A 179 6.16 -12.49 -0.41
C PRO A 179 7.04 -12.21 0.80
N THR A 180 7.81 -11.12 0.72
CA THR A 180 8.64 -10.63 1.82
C THR A 180 8.35 -9.16 2.08
N VAL A 181 8.47 -8.72 3.34
CA VAL A 181 8.17 -7.34 3.74
C VAL A 181 9.29 -6.36 3.37
N ASP A 182 10.47 -6.86 3.00
CA ASP A 182 11.70 -6.07 2.88
C ASP A 182 11.58 -4.92 1.88
N ALA A 183 10.92 -5.14 0.74
CA ALA A 183 10.70 -4.10 -0.28
C ALA A 183 9.83 -2.95 0.27
N MET A 184 8.71 -3.28 0.92
CA MET A 184 7.83 -2.29 1.57
C MET A 184 8.58 -1.51 2.65
N LEU A 185 9.37 -2.19 3.51
CA LEU A 185 10.16 -1.49 4.54
C LEU A 185 11.19 -0.54 3.94
N ARG A 186 11.87 -0.91 2.84
CA ARG A 186 12.79 -0.02 2.11
C ARG A 186 12.09 1.19 1.51
N GLN A 187 10.90 1.00 0.96
CA GLN A 187 10.11 2.08 0.35
C GLN A 187 9.61 3.07 1.42
N ARG A 188 9.16 2.57 2.57
CA ARG A 188 8.70 3.38 3.72
C ARG A 188 9.83 3.96 4.57
N GLY A 189 11.09 3.60 4.32
CA GLY A 189 12.24 4.07 5.11
C GLY A 189 12.30 3.48 6.51
N LEU A 190 11.87 2.22 6.67
CA LEU A 190 11.80 1.50 7.95
C LEU A 190 12.95 0.48 8.13
N VAL A 191 13.90 0.43 7.21
CA VAL A 191 15.16 -0.29 7.38
C VAL A 191 16.28 0.71 7.58
N ALA A 192 17.25 0.38 8.45
CA ALA A 192 18.46 1.15 8.60
C ALA A 192 19.23 1.14 7.27
N THR A 193 19.55 2.32 6.75
CA THR A 193 20.54 2.45 5.68
C THR A 193 21.92 2.58 6.31
N SER A 194 22.96 2.05 5.68
CA SER A 194 24.36 2.12 6.17
C SER A 194 24.95 3.54 6.22
N GLU A 195 24.11 4.57 6.11
CA GLU A 195 24.45 5.99 6.14
C GLU A 195 23.81 6.75 7.33
N ASP A 196 23.11 6.04 8.23
CA ASP A 196 22.71 6.54 9.56
C ASP A 196 23.72 6.11 10.64
#